data_AF-A0A0B5D406-F1
#
_entry.id   AF-A0A0B5D406-F1
#
_cell.length_a   1.000
_cell.length_b   1.000
_cell.length_c   1.000
_cell.angle_alpha   90.00
_cell.angle_beta   90.00
_cell.angle_gamma   90.00
#
_symmetry.space_group_name_H-M   'P 1'
#
loop_
_entity.id
_entity.type
_entity.pdbx_description
1 polymer ?
#
loop_
_entity_poly.entity_id
_entity_poly.type
_entity_poly.pdbx_seq_one_letter_code
_entity_poly.pdbx_strand_id
1 'polypeptide(L)'
;LDLNNNQKVVWSYFPKQDPSVQAVLCCDNVNRGLGYGDGKILLQQNDGMLVALDAKTGAKVWDASVNDPKIGATNTNAPHVINDKILTGCSGAEFGVRCFIAAYNLKDGSLAWKAMSTGSDAEALIGADFNKDNPFYSALSVYEDVNGGNK
;
A
#
# COMPACT_ATOMS: atom_id res chain seq x y z
N LEU A 1 -22.92 6.59 -8.70
CA LEU A 1 -24.15 6.83 -9.48
C LEU A 1 -25.32 6.70 -8.53
N ASP A 2 -26.27 7.63 -8.59
CA ASP A 2 -27.53 7.49 -7.87
C ASP A 2 -28.44 6.52 -8.65
N LEU A 3 -28.56 5.29 -8.13
CA LEU A 3 -29.37 4.26 -8.75
C LEU A 3 -30.87 4.58 -8.72
N ASN A 4 -31.30 5.50 -7.85
CA ASN A 4 -32.70 5.95 -7.74
C ASN A 4 -33.01 7.17 -8.61
N ASN A 5 -32.00 7.81 -9.21
CA ASN A 5 -32.17 9.04 -9.98
C ASN A 5 -31.44 8.95 -11.33
N ASN A 6 -31.93 8.04 -12.19
CA ASN A 6 -31.44 7.87 -13.55
C ASN A 6 -29.91 7.76 -13.67
N GLN A 7 -29.28 7.04 -12.73
CA GLN A 7 -27.83 6.83 -12.68
C GLN A 7 -27.04 8.15 -12.64
N LYS A 8 -27.62 9.23 -12.11
CA LYS A 8 -26.96 10.53 -12.02
C LYS A 8 -25.64 10.42 -11.26
N VAL A 9 -24.60 11.09 -11.75
CA VAL A 9 -23.35 11.26 -11.00
C VAL A 9 -23.61 12.20 -9.83
N VAL A 10 -23.48 11.70 -8.59
CA VAL A 10 -23.73 12.47 -7.37
C VAL A 10 -22.60 13.47 -7.12
N TRP A 11 -21.36 13.03 -7.31
CA TRP A 11 -20.16 13.85 -7.23
C TRP A 11 -19.06 13.20 -8.09
N SER A 12 -18.06 14.00 -8.46
CA SER A 12 -16.84 13.55 -9.14
C SER A 12 -15.62 14.18 -8.47
N TYR A 13 -14.55 13.41 -8.36
CA TYR A 13 -13.25 13.88 -7.87
C TYR A 13 -12.19 13.64 -8.94
N PHE A 14 -11.54 14.72 -9.40
CA PHE A 14 -10.49 14.68 -10.40
C PHE A 14 -9.18 15.20 -9.79
N PRO A 15 -8.27 14.33 -9.34
CA PRO A 15 -7.00 14.77 -8.78
C PRO A 15 -6.13 15.42 -9.86
N LYS A 16 -5.34 16.43 -9.45
CA LYS A 16 -4.29 17.00 -10.28
C LYS A 16 -2.99 16.28 -9.96
N GLN A 17 -2.40 15.61 -10.94
CA GLN A 17 -1.12 14.93 -10.82
C GLN A 17 -0.11 15.50 -11.82
N ASP A 18 1.17 15.38 -11.51
CA ASP A 18 2.24 15.73 -12.43
C ASP A 18 2.24 14.74 -13.62
N PRO A 19 2.16 15.19 -14.88
CA PRO A 19 2.19 14.30 -16.05
C PRO A 19 3.43 13.41 -16.11
N SER A 20 4.56 13.82 -15.50
CA SER A 20 5.79 13.03 -15.45
C SER A 20 5.64 11.71 -14.70
N VAL A 21 4.63 11.55 -13.85
CA VAL A 21 4.31 10.28 -13.18
C VAL A 21 4.08 9.16 -14.20
N GLN A 22 3.54 9.48 -15.38
CA GLN A 22 3.31 8.49 -16.44
C GLN A 22 4.60 7.84 -16.93
N ALA A 23 5.73 8.56 -16.90
CA ALA A 23 7.02 8.04 -17.36
C ALA A 23 7.61 6.96 -16.43
N VAL A 24 7.10 6.84 -15.19
CA VAL A 24 7.57 5.90 -14.17
C VAL A 24 6.52 4.84 -13.80
N LEU A 25 5.46 4.70 -14.62
CA LEU A 25 4.52 3.59 -14.56
C LEU A 25 4.97 2.51 -15.55
N CYS A 26 5.40 1.35 -15.05
CA CYS A 26 6.01 0.30 -15.88
C CYS A 26 5.11 -0.23 -17.01
N CYS A 27 3.80 -0.23 -16.76
CA CYS A 27 2.90 -1.21 -17.35
C CYS A 27 1.52 -0.61 -17.63
N ASP A 28 1.50 0.63 -18.14
CA ASP A 28 0.31 1.47 -18.40
C ASP A 28 -0.21 2.26 -17.17
N ASN A 29 -1.08 3.25 -17.42
CA ASN A 29 -1.62 4.20 -16.46
C ASN A 29 -2.84 3.65 -15.67
N VAL A 30 -2.79 2.38 -15.31
CA VAL A 30 -3.92 1.68 -14.70
C VAL A 30 -4.13 2.03 -13.22
N ASN A 31 -5.36 1.89 -12.75
CA ASN A 31 -5.73 1.91 -11.33
C ASN A 31 -6.69 0.76 -11.03
N ARG A 32 -6.41 -0.03 -9.99
CA ARG A 32 -7.18 -1.26 -9.69
C ARG A 32 -8.42 -1.04 -8.82
N GLY A 33 -8.70 0.19 -8.40
CA GLY A 33 -9.97 0.53 -7.75
C GLY A 33 -9.83 1.22 -6.39
N LEU A 34 -10.96 1.25 -5.68
CA LEU A 34 -11.18 2.04 -4.47
C LEU A 34 -11.32 1.14 -3.23
N GLY A 35 -11.12 1.73 -2.06
CA GLY A 35 -11.54 1.17 -0.77
C GLY A 35 -12.75 1.93 -0.20
N TYR A 36 -13.48 1.30 0.71
CA TYR A 36 -14.55 1.94 1.49
C TYR A 36 -14.43 1.57 2.97
N GLY A 37 -14.58 2.55 3.86
CA GLY A 37 -14.60 2.32 5.31
C GLY A 37 -14.95 3.58 6.08
N ASP A 38 -15.72 3.44 7.16
CA ASP A 38 -16.08 4.54 8.07
C ASP A 38 -16.59 5.80 7.34
N GLY A 39 -17.50 5.60 6.39
CA GLY A 39 -18.09 6.68 5.60
C GLY A 39 -17.14 7.36 4.60
N LYS A 40 -15.96 6.79 4.35
CA LYS A 40 -14.94 7.33 3.44
C LYS A 40 -14.76 6.43 2.22
N ILE A 41 -14.50 7.05 1.07
CA ILE A 41 -13.98 6.41 -0.14
C ILE A 41 -12.47 6.66 -0.17
N LEU A 42 -11.70 5.60 -0.35
CA LEU A 42 -10.24 5.63 -0.33
C LEU A 42 -9.72 5.44 -1.74
N LEU A 43 -8.94 6.40 -2.23
CA LEU A 43 -8.30 6.37 -3.54
C LEU A 43 -6.79 6.36 -3.37
N GLN A 44 -6.15 5.28 -3.82
CA GLN A 44 -4.70 5.24 -4.02
C GLN A 44 -4.39 5.77 -5.43
N GLN A 45 -3.74 6.91 -5.51
CA GLN A 45 -3.37 7.58 -6.76
C GLN A 45 -2.04 7.05 -7.31
N ASN A 46 -1.82 7.20 -8.62
CA ASN A 46 -0.61 6.72 -9.29
C ASN A 46 0.66 7.44 -8.84
N ASP A 47 0.54 8.71 -8.42
CA ASP A 47 1.61 9.54 -7.90
C ASP A 47 2.00 9.21 -6.44
N GLY A 48 1.46 8.15 -5.86
CA GLY A 48 1.76 7.73 -4.50
C GLY A 48 0.89 8.37 -3.43
N MET A 49 -0.08 9.22 -3.77
CA MET A 49 -0.99 9.81 -2.78
C MET A 49 -2.14 8.85 -2.41
N LEU A 50 -2.31 8.57 -1.12
CA LEU A 50 -3.52 7.95 -0.57
C LEU A 50 -4.47 9.04 -0.11
N VAL A 51 -5.68 9.08 -0.66
CA VAL A 51 -6.67 10.13 -0.38
C VAL A 51 -7.94 9.52 0.19
N ALA A 52 -8.45 10.10 1.28
CA ALA A 52 -9.77 9.81 1.80
C ALA A 52 -10.76 10.91 1.43
N LEU A 53 -11.87 10.49 0.82
CA LEU A 53 -12.98 11.35 0.42
C LEU A 53 -14.20 11.01 1.25
N ASP A 54 -14.97 12.00 1.67
CA ASP A 54 -16.28 11.77 2.27
C ASP A 54 -17.19 11.10 1.23
N ALA A 55 -17.78 9.95 1.57
CA ALA A 55 -18.49 9.12 0.60
C ALA A 55 -19.77 9.79 0.05
N LYS A 56 -20.36 10.73 0.79
CA LYS A 56 -21.60 11.41 0.40
C LYS A 56 -21.34 12.62 -0.48
N THR A 57 -20.27 13.34 -0.21
CA THR A 57 -19.99 14.65 -0.83
C THR A 57 -18.82 14.64 -1.82
N GLY A 58 -17.94 13.64 -1.72
CA GLY A 58 -16.68 13.61 -2.48
C GLY A 58 -15.63 14.60 -1.98
N ALA A 59 -15.87 15.30 -0.85
CA ALA A 59 -14.93 16.24 -0.29
C ALA A 59 -13.72 15.51 0.31
N LYS A 60 -12.51 16.05 0.10
CA LYS A 60 -11.29 15.50 0.69
C LYS A 60 -11.30 15.68 2.21
N VAL A 61 -11.16 14.58 2.94
CA VAL A 61 -11.05 14.55 4.40
C VAL A 61 -9.58 14.67 4.82
N TRP A 62 -8.73 13.83 4.25
CA TRP A 62 -7.29 13.82 4.47
C TRP A 62 -6.57 13.19 3.28
N ASP A 63 -5.25 13.39 3.20
CA ASP A 63 -4.37 12.69 2.27
C ASP A 63 -3.03 12.36 2.95
N ALA A 64 -2.34 11.34 2.42
CA ALA A 64 -1.03 10.89 2.88
C ALA A 64 -0.14 10.52 1.70
N SER A 65 1.13 10.89 1.76
CA SER A 65 2.14 10.46 0.78
C SER A 65 2.64 9.06 1.13
N VAL A 66 2.32 8.09 0.27
CA VAL A 66 2.72 6.69 0.43
C VAL A 66 4.04 6.41 -0.27
N ASN A 67 4.18 6.92 -1.50
CA ASN A 67 5.35 6.74 -2.36
C ASN A 67 5.74 8.09 -3.01
N ASP A 68 6.98 8.17 -3.50
CA ASP A 68 7.49 9.33 -4.24
C ASP A 68 7.86 8.91 -5.68
N PRO A 69 7.13 9.39 -6.70
CA PRO A 69 7.43 9.08 -8.10
C PRO A 69 8.82 9.52 -8.55
N LYS A 70 9.46 10.47 -7.85
CA LYS A 70 10.84 10.93 -8.18
C LYS A 70 11.88 9.83 -8.04
N ILE A 71 11.60 8.80 -7.25
CA ILE A 71 12.47 7.62 -7.09
C ILE A 71 11.95 6.40 -7.87
N GLY A 72 11.01 6.60 -8.80
CA GLY A 72 10.37 5.52 -9.55
C GLY A 72 9.29 4.75 -8.79
N ALA A 73 8.91 5.22 -7.59
CA ALA A 73 7.90 4.58 -6.75
C ALA A 73 6.50 5.13 -7.05
N THR A 74 5.62 4.27 -7.53
CA THR A 74 4.24 4.62 -7.91
C THR A 74 3.24 3.70 -7.22
N ASN A 75 1.95 3.89 -7.50
CA ASN A 75 0.93 2.92 -7.12
C ASN A 75 -0.02 2.61 -8.27
N THR A 76 -0.51 1.38 -8.28
CA THR A 76 -1.59 0.95 -9.17
C THR A 76 -2.61 0.06 -8.43
N ASN A 77 -2.32 -0.35 -7.19
CA ASN A 77 -3.16 -1.22 -6.36
C ASN A 77 -4.36 -0.45 -5.77
N ALA A 78 -5.44 -1.18 -5.48
CA ALA A 78 -6.51 -0.65 -4.64
C ALA A 78 -6.08 -0.66 -3.16
N PRO A 79 -6.47 0.35 -2.35
CA PRO A 79 -6.31 0.30 -0.90
C PRO A 79 -7.34 -0.64 -0.28
N HIS A 80 -6.96 -1.37 0.78
CA HIS A 80 -7.82 -2.33 1.46
C HIS A 80 -8.10 -1.92 2.90
N VAL A 81 -9.37 -1.74 3.27
CA VAL A 81 -9.73 -1.37 4.64
C VAL A 81 -9.86 -2.63 5.49
N ILE A 82 -9.15 -2.66 6.63
CA ILE A 82 -9.23 -3.70 7.64
C ILE A 82 -9.37 -3.03 9.00
N ASN A 83 -10.53 -3.20 9.64
CA ASN A 83 -10.87 -2.53 10.90
C ASN A 83 -10.67 -1.01 10.80
N ASP A 84 -9.80 -0.44 11.65
CA ASP A 84 -9.45 0.97 11.73
C ASP A 84 -8.28 1.37 10.81
N LYS A 85 -7.85 0.48 9.91
CA LYS A 85 -6.66 0.66 9.07
C LYS A 85 -6.91 0.48 7.59
N ILE A 86 -6.02 1.06 6.80
CA ILE A 86 -5.98 0.97 5.34
C ILE A 86 -4.63 0.37 4.95
N LEU A 87 -4.66 -0.81 4.34
CA LEU A 87 -3.48 -1.46 3.79
C LEU A 87 -3.29 -1.02 2.33
N THR A 88 -2.06 -0.63 2.00
CA THR A 88 -1.62 -0.33 0.64
C THR A 88 -0.12 -0.63 0.51
N GLY A 89 0.39 -0.66 -0.72
CA GLY A 89 1.78 -1.00 -0.99
C GLY A 89 2.44 0.00 -1.94
N CYS A 90 3.18 -0.53 -2.91
CA CYS A 90 3.90 0.24 -3.92
C CYS A 90 4.02 -0.55 -5.23
N SER A 91 4.43 0.15 -6.26
CA SER A 91 4.91 -0.35 -7.54
C SER A 91 6.25 0.33 -7.87
N GLY A 92 7.07 -0.29 -8.72
CA GLY A 92 8.38 0.25 -9.09
C GLY A 92 9.55 -0.74 -9.00
N ALA A 93 9.29 -2.05 -8.96
CA ALA A 93 10.36 -3.06 -8.94
C ALA A 93 11.24 -2.97 -10.20
N GLU A 94 10.65 -2.65 -11.35
CA GLU A 94 11.33 -2.38 -12.62
C GLU A 94 12.24 -1.14 -12.57
N PHE A 95 12.08 -0.30 -11.54
CA PHE A 95 12.84 0.92 -11.30
C PHE A 95 13.73 0.82 -10.05
N GLY A 96 13.91 -0.37 -9.48
CA GLY A 96 14.76 -0.60 -8.31
C GLY A 96 14.17 -0.14 -6.97
N VAL A 97 12.85 0.08 -6.90
CA VAL A 97 12.17 0.47 -5.66
C VAL A 97 12.14 -0.69 -4.68
N ARG A 98 12.69 -0.47 -3.47
CA ARG A 98 12.54 -1.41 -2.35
C ARG A 98 11.12 -1.30 -1.79
N CYS A 99 10.27 -2.23 -2.20
CA CYS A 99 8.85 -2.18 -1.89
C CYS A 99 8.49 -2.65 -0.46
N PHE A 100 7.24 -2.35 -0.07
CA PHE A 100 6.68 -2.59 1.25
C PHE A 100 5.17 -2.80 1.19
N ILE A 101 4.61 -3.30 2.29
CA ILE A 101 3.19 -3.15 2.62
C ILE A 101 3.08 -2.24 3.86
N ALA A 102 2.13 -1.32 3.86
CA ALA A 102 1.95 -0.35 4.95
C ALA A 102 0.48 -0.29 5.37
N ALA A 103 0.26 -0.01 6.66
CA ALA A 103 -1.04 0.34 7.19
C ALA A 103 -1.08 1.80 7.62
N TYR A 104 -2.13 2.50 7.17
CA TYR A 104 -2.46 3.86 7.58
C TYR A 104 -3.72 3.84 8.45
N ASN A 105 -3.78 4.69 9.47
CA ASN A 105 -4.98 4.82 10.29
C ASN A 105 -6.10 5.47 9.47
N LEU A 106 -7.26 4.82 9.40
CA LEU A 106 -8.42 5.27 8.62
C LEU A 106 -8.96 6.64 9.10
N LYS A 107 -8.75 6.95 10.38
CA LYS A 107 -9.21 8.18 11.01
C LYS A 107 -8.57 9.44 10.41
N ASP A 108 -7.26 9.42 10.20
CA ASP A 108 -6.47 10.62 9.92
C ASP A 108 -5.36 10.44 8.88
N GLY A 109 -5.19 9.24 8.32
CA GLY A 109 -4.15 8.96 7.33
C GLY A 109 -2.74 8.87 7.90
N SER A 110 -2.56 8.87 9.23
CA SER A 110 -1.25 8.66 9.85
C SER A 110 -0.73 7.24 9.63
N LEU A 111 0.58 7.08 9.43
CA LEU A 111 1.20 5.77 9.27
C LEU A 111 1.15 5.00 10.60
N ALA A 112 0.53 3.82 10.60
CA ALA A 112 0.48 2.94 11.77
C ALA A 112 1.70 2.02 11.81
N TRP A 113 2.00 1.37 10.68
CA TRP A 113 3.18 0.52 10.51
C TRP A 113 3.53 0.35 9.04
N LYS A 114 4.78 -0.06 8.76
CA LYS A 114 5.28 -0.38 7.42
C LYS A 114 6.20 -1.60 7.53
N ALA A 115 5.92 -2.63 6.73
CA ALA A 115 6.73 -3.83 6.60
C ALA A 115 7.41 -3.85 5.23
N MET A 116 8.73 -3.82 5.21
CA MET A 116 9.54 -3.90 3.99
C MET A 116 9.55 -5.33 3.44
N SER A 117 9.60 -5.48 2.12
CA SER A 117 9.66 -6.81 1.48
C SER A 117 11.04 -7.48 1.59
N THR A 118 12.08 -6.72 1.93
CA THR A 118 13.46 -7.21 2.13
C THR A 118 14.07 -6.45 3.30
N GLY A 119 15.20 -6.90 3.83
CA GLY A 119 15.97 -6.21 4.87
C GLY A 119 16.11 -7.03 6.15
N SER A 120 16.36 -6.34 7.25
CA SER A 120 16.37 -6.97 8.58
C SER A 120 14.98 -7.42 9.02
N ASP A 121 14.91 -8.37 9.96
CA ASP A 121 13.64 -8.83 10.56
C ASP A 121 12.81 -7.67 11.11
N ALA A 122 13.47 -6.68 11.72
CA ALA A 122 12.83 -5.48 12.25
C ALA A 122 12.17 -4.62 11.16
N GLU A 123 12.77 -4.53 9.96
CA GLU A 123 12.18 -3.79 8.85
C GLU A 123 11.05 -4.57 8.16
N ALA A 124 11.17 -5.90 8.10
CA ALA A 124 10.15 -6.78 7.54
C ALA A 124 9.00 -7.08 8.53
N LEU A 125 9.11 -6.61 9.78
CA LEU A 125 8.21 -6.93 10.90
C LEU A 125 8.07 -8.44 11.15
N ILE A 126 9.15 -9.19 10.95
CA ILE A 126 9.21 -10.62 11.29
C ILE A 126 9.40 -10.73 12.82
N GLY A 127 8.52 -11.50 13.47
CA GLY A 127 8.57 -11.69 14.92
C GLY A 127 9.77 -12.52 15.37
N ALA A 128 10.31 -12.25 16.56
CA ALA A 128 11.48 -12.95 17.09
C ALA A 128 11.27 -14.49 17.20
N ASP A 129 10.03 -14.92 17.44
CA ASP A 129 9.67 -16.34 17.55
C ASP A 129 9.29 -16.98 16.20
N PHE A 130 9.37 -16.24 15.07
CA PHE A 130 8.93 -16.73 13.76
C PHE A 130 9.60 -18.05 13.36
N ASN A 131 10.92 -18.17 13.55
CA ASN A 131 11.65 -19.40 13.21
C ASN A 131 11.40 -20.55 14.20
N LYS A 132 11.04 -20.23 15.46
CA LYS A 132 10.65 -21.25 16.44
C LYS A 132 9.33 -21.90 16.01
N ASP A 133 8.38 -21.10 15.54
CA ASP A 133 7.07 -21.57 15.09
C ASP A 133 7.10 -22.09 13.64
N ASN A 134 8.07 -21.65 12.84
CA ASN A 134 8.24 -22.01 11.43
C ASN A 134 9.69 -22.48 11.13
N PRO A 135 10.13 -23.61 11.68
CA PRO A 135 11.54 -24.04 11.62
C PRO A 135 12.03 -24.28 10.18
N PHE A 136 11.13 -24.54 9.22
CA PHE A 136 11.43 -24.74 7.81
C PHE A 136 11.74 -23.45 7.03
N TYR A 137 11.54 -22.26 7.63
CA TYR A 137 11.98 -20.98 7.08
C TYR A 137 13.28 -20.48 7.72
N SER A 138 13.82 -21.19 8.72
CA SER A 138 15.12 -20.86 9.29
C SER A 138 16.19 -20.99 8.21
N ALA A 139 17.11 -20.03 8.11
CA ALA A 139 18.28 -20.20 7.26
C ALA A 139 19.07 -21.48 7.60
N LEU A 140 18.99 -21.95 8.85
CA LEU A 140 19.60 -23.20 9.30
C LEU A 140 18.87 -24.46 8.79
N SER A 141 17.63 -24.37 8.30
CA SER A 141 16.90 -25.53 7.79
C SER A 141 17.38 -26.02 6.42
N VAL A 142 18.19 -25.22 5.73
CA VAL A 142 18.81 -25.57 4.44
C VAL A 142 20.29 -25.93 4.55
N TYR A 143 20.87 -25.87 5.74
CA TYR A 143 22.24 -26.31 5.99
C TYR A 143 22.22 -27.61 6.80
N GLU A 144 22.85 -28.65 6.26
CA GLU A 144 23.26 -29.79 7.06
C GLU A 144 24.63 -29.46 7.66
N ASP A 145 24.68 -29.29 8.98
CA ASP A 145 25.92 -29.02 9.69
C ASP A 145 26.78 -30.28 9.74
N VAL A 146 27.66 -30.40 8.75
CA VAL A 146 28.61 -31.52 8.61
C VAL A 146 29.74 -31.50 9.64
N ASN A 147 29.89 -30.42 10.42
CA ASN A 147 30.97 -30.26 11.40
C ASN A 147 30.48 -30.28 12.87
N GLY A 148 29.18 -30.44 13.10
CA GLY A 148 28.59 -30.58 14.44
C GLY A 148 28.67 -29.32 15.32
N GLY A 149 28.80 -28.14 14.71
CA GLY A 149 28.84 -26.85 15.38
C GLY A 149 27.82 -25.82 14.88
N ASN A 150 26.59 -25.91 15.37
CA ASN A 150 25.88 -24.90 16.18
C ASN A 150 24.48 -25.43 16.48
N LYS A 151 24.27 -25.92 17.69
CA LYS A 151 22.93 -26.20 18.23
C LYS A 151 22.24 -24.92 18.66
#